data_AF-A0A955BLF9-F1
#
_entry.id   AF-A0A955BLF9-F1
#
_cell.length_a   1.000
_cell.length_b   1.000
_cell.length_c   1.000
_cell.angle_alpha   90.00
_cell.angle_beta   90.00
_cell.angle_gamma   90.00
#
_symmetry.space_group_name_H-M   'P 1'
#
loop_
_entity.id
_entity.type
_entity.pdbx_description
1 polymer ?
#
loop_
_entity_poly.entity_id
_entity_poly.type
_entity_poly.pdbx_seq_one_letter_code
_entity_poly.pdbx_strand_id
1 'polypeptide(L)'
;KFYSYIHDRHVRMAFLRQLRRRLQPGAPVLIAYFIRQRDTAGFVVQAAVANLLRRIRGVRQYVEVGDHLDPEGPVYHHHFSQAELRSELEASGFRLEFHEQSWFGYAVARAMGGMGQQTSHEMAGAV
;
A
#
# COMPACT_ATOMS: atom_id res chain seq x y z
N LYS A 1 0.98 5.54 -13.19
CA LYS A 1 1.62 4.22 -12.99
C LYS A 1 1.01 3.58 -11.74
N PHE A 2 0.81 2.27 -11.72
CA PHE A 2 0.25 1.55 -10.57
C PHE A 2 1.19 1.59 -9.37
N TYR A 3 0.63 1.64 -8.17
CA TYR A 3 1.39 1.58 -6.92
C TYR A 3 2.18 0.27 -6.79
N SER A 4 1.67 -0.80 -7.41
CA SER A 4 2.29 -2.12 -7.52
C SER A 4 3.68 -2.16 -8.14
N TYR A 5 4.10 -1.14 -8.88
CA TYR A 5 5.46 -1.11 -9.45
C TYR A 5 6.53 -0.72 -8.43
N ILE A 6 6.15 -0.36 -7.20
CA ILE A 6 7.10 -0.08 -6.12
C ILE A 6 7.39 -1.38 -5.36
N HIS A 7 8.63 -1.85 -5.48
CA HIS A 7 9.04 -3.20 -5.07
C HIS A 7 8.84 -3.50 -3.59
N ASP A 8 9.44 -2.67 -2.75
CA ASP A 8 9.65 -2.97 -1.35
C ASP A 8 8.64 -2.23 -0.47
N ARG A 9 8.06 -2.91 0.52
CA ARG A 9 7.11 -2.31 1.45
C ARG A 9 7.64 -1.06 2.14
N HIS A 10 8.91 -1.03 2.53
CA HIS A 10 9.49 0.15 3.17
C HIS A 10 9.58 1.32 2.20
N VAL A 11 9.90 1.06 0.93
CA VAL A 11 9.93 2.08 -0.13
C VAL A 11 8.51 2.58 -0.42
N ARG A 12 7.54 1.66 -0.51
CA ARG A 12 6.10 1.93 -0.65
C ARG A 12 5.58 2.84 0.46
N MET A 13 5.88 2.51 1.72
CA MET A 13 5.50 3.30 2.88
C MET A 13 6.28 4.62 2.96
N ALA A 14 7.55 4.67 2.55
CA ALA A 14 8.30 5.91 2.46
C ALA A 14 7.67 6.86 1.42
N PHE A 15 7.29 6.35 0.26
CA PHE A 15 6.56 7.10 -0.76
C PHE A 15 5.24 7.65 -0.21
N LEU A 16 4.41 6.82 0.43
CA LEU A 16 3.14 7.28 0.99
C LEU A 16 3.36 8.33 2.09
N ARG A 17 4.34 8.15 2.98
CA ARG A 17 4.66 9.16 4.00
C ARG A 17 5.15 10.47 3.38
N GLN A 18 5.94 10.39 2.32
CA GLN A 18 6.41 11.56 1.57
C GLN A 18 5.23 12.29 0.89
N LEU A 19 4.30 11.54 0.31
CA LEU A 19 3.06 12.06 -0.26
C LEU A 19 2.21 12.72 0.82
N ARG A 20 1.99 12.03 1.95
CA ARG A 20 1.22 12.56 3.09
C ARG A 20 1.71 13.93 3.51
N ARG A 21 3.02 14.13 3.67
CA ARG A 21 3.62 15.43 4.09
C ARG A 21 3.33 16.59 3.14
N ARG A 22 2.95 16.33 1.88
CA ARG A 22 2.64 17.35 0.87
C ARG A 22 1.15 17.67 0.76
N LEU A 23 0.31 16.90 1.45
CA LEU A 23 -1.14 17.00 1.37
C LEU A 23 -1.71 17.70 2.60
N GLN A 24 -2.73 18.53 2.37
CA GLN A 24 -3.56 19.06 3.45
C GLN A 24 -4.31 17.91 4.15
N PRO A 25 -4.60 18.04 5.46
CA PRO A 25 -5.53 17.14 6.14
C PRO A 25 -6.85 17.01 5.37
N GLY A 26 -7.37 15.79 5.24
CA GLY A 26 -8.60 15.47 4.52
C GLY A 26 -8.46 15.37 2.99
N ALA A 27 -7.31 15.75 2.43
CA ALA A 27 -7.08 15.66 0.98
C ALA A 27 -7.19 14.19 0.50
N PRO A 28 -7.96 13.92 -0.56
CA PRO A 28 -8.11 12.58 -1.10
C PRO A 28 -6.89 12.17 -1.93
N VAL A 29 -6.56 10.88 -1.89
CA VAL A 29 -5.63 10.23 -2.79
C VAL A 29 -6.30 9.02 -3.42
N LEU A 30 -6.11 8.86 -4.73
CA LEU A 30 -6.52 7.68 -5.48
C LEU A 30 -5.31 6.78 -5.69
N ILE A 31 -5.44 5.51 -5.34
CA ILE A 31 -4.41 4.49 -5.51
C ILE A 31 -4.95 3.37 -6.40
N ALA A 32 -4.29 3.16 -7.53
CA ALA A 32 -4.52 2.02 -8.42
C ALA A 32 -3.44 0.96 -8.18
N TYR A 33 -3.84 -0.31 -8.03
CA TYR A 33 -2.92 -1.41 -7.69
C TYR A 33 -3.39 -2.76 -8.27
N PHE A 34 -2.49 -3.73 -8.44
CA PHE A 34 -2.82 -5.10 -8.85
C PHE A 34 -3.35 -5.92 -7.67
N ILE A 35 -4.41 -6.68 -7.89
CA ILE A 35 -5.09 -7.44 -6.84
C ILE A 35 -4.46 -8.82 -6.70
N ARG A 36 -4.21 -9.24 -5.48
CA ARG A 36 -3.93 -10.65 -5.17
C ARG A 36 -5.27 -11.40 -5.06
N GLN A 37 -5.60 -12.19 -6.08
CA GLN A 37 -6.81 -13.03 -6.06
C GLN A 37 -6.75 -14.06 -4.92
N ARG A 38 -7.91 -14.59 -4.53
CA ARG A 38 -8.05 -15.50 -3.37
C ARG A 38 -7.27 -16.81 -3.52
N ASP A 39 -6.97 -17.26 -4.74
CA ASP A 39 -6.09 -18.40 -4.96
C ASP A 39 -4.61 -17.98 -4.84
N THR A 40 -4.16 -17.87 -3.59
CA THR A 40 -2.86 -17.30 -3.22
C THR A 40 -1.72 -18.32 -3.19
N ALA A 41 -2.00 -19.61 -3.45
CA ALA A 41 -1.02 -20.68 -3.27
C ALA A 41 0.23 -20.46 -4.15
N GLY A 42 0.04 -20.03 -5.39
CA GLY A 42 1.14 -19.72 -6.32
C GLY A 42 2.09 -18.64 -5.77
N PHE A 43 1.56 -17.52 -5.27
CA PHE A 43 2.37 -16.45 -4.68
C PHE A 43 3.15 -16.89 -3.43
N VAL A 44 2.53 -17.73 -2.58
CA VAL A 44 3.19 -18.27 -1.39
C VAL A 44 4.34 -19.19 -1.78
N VAL A 45 4.11 -20.11 -2.72
CA VAL A 45 5.14 -21.02 -3.23
C VAL A 45 6.27 -20.23 -3.91
N GLN A 46 5.94 -19.26 -4.76
CA GLN A 46 6.91 -18.41 -5.42
C GLN A 46 7.78 -17.65 -4.42
N ALA A 47 7.17 -17.00 -3.42
CA ALA A 47 7.90 -16.29 -2.37
C ALA A 47 8.79 -17.26 -1.56
N ALA A 48 8.28 -18.44 -1.20
CA ALA A 48 9.04 -19.44 -0.46
C ALA A 48 10.28 -19.93 -1.22
N VAL A 49 10.11 -20.31 -2.50
CA VAL A 49 11.21 -20.78 -3.37
C VAL A 49 12.23 -19.66 -3.58
N ALA A 50 11.78 -18.45 -3.90
CA ALA A 50 12.67 -17.32 -4.12
C ALA A 50 13.46 -16.96 -2.86
N ASN A 51 12.81 -16.98 -1.69
CA ASN A 51 13.46 -16.67 -0.41
C ASN A 51 14.45 -17.75 0.02
N LEU A 52 14.19 -19.02 -0.30
CA LEU A 52 15.16 -20.09 -0.09
C LEU A 52 16.43 -19.84 -0.92
N LEU A 53 16.28 -19.54 -2.22
CA LEU A 53 17.41 -19.23 -3.10
C LEU A 53 18.17 -17.97 -2.64
N ARG A 54 17.45 -16.91 -2.25
CA ARG A 54 18.06 -15.67 -1.74
C ARG A 54 18.85 -15.91 -0.45
N ARG A 55 18.32 -16.75 0.45
CA ARG A 55 19.02 -17.16 1.67
C ARG A 55 20.32 -17.91 1.37
N ILE A 56 20.30 -18.86 0.44
CA ILE A 56 21.51 -19.58 0.01
C ILE A 56 22.54 -18.61 -0.59
N ARG A 57 22.08 -17.59 -1.32
CA ARG A 57 22.93 -16.56 -1.94
C ARG A 57 23.34 -15.43 -0.98
N GLY A 58 22.94 -15.46 0.29
CA GLY A 58 23.24 -14.40 1.27
C GLY A 58 22.55 -13.06 1.00
N VAL A 59 21.51 -13.03 0.16
CA VAL A 59 20.75 -11.81 -0.16
C VAL A 59 19.78 -11.50 0.98
N ARG A 60 19.83 -10.27 1.51
CA ARG A 60 19.03 -9.86 2.68
C ARG A 60 17.62 -9.38 2.37
N GLN A 61 17.36 -8.93 1.14
CA GLN A 61 16.04 -8.49 0.74
C GLN A 61 15.19 -9.72 0.40
N TYR A 62 14.12 -9.96 1.15
CA TYR A 62 13.22 -11.09 0.90
C TYR A 62 12.11 -10.68 -0.08
N VAL A 63 11.65 -11.64 -0.86
CA VAL A 63 10.46 -11.55 -1.72
C VAL A 63 9.22 -11.62 -0.83
N GLU A 64 8.32 -10.67 -0.99
CA GLU A 64 7.04 -10.66 -0.28
C GLU A 64 6.00 -11.52 -1.02
N VAL A 65 5.02 -12.04 -0.28
CA VAL A 65 3.88 -12.72 -0.93
C VAL A 65 3.14 -11.68 -1.76
N GLY A 66 2.95 -11.95 -3.06
CA GLY A 66 2.36 -10.98 -4.01
C GLY A 66 3.38 -10.39 -4.98
N ASP A 67 4.67 -10.51 -4.69
CA ASP A 67 5.74 -10.14 -5.64
C ASP A 67 5.69 -11.03 -6.87
N HIS A 68 5.69 -10.41 -8.05
CA HIS A 68 5.71 -11.10 -9.33
C HIS A 68 6.73 -10.48 -10.27
N LEU A 69 7.40 -11.34 -11.03
CA LEU A 69 8.19 -10.96 -12.19
C LEU A 69 7.42 -11.48 -13.39
N ASP A 70 6.99 -10.57 -14.25
CA ASP A 70 6.27 -10.92 -15.47
C ASP A 70 7.14 -11.85 -16.34
N PRO A 71 6.67 -13.04 -16.74
CA PRO A 71 7.43 -13.92 -17.62
C PRO A 71 7.61 -13.34 -19.03
N GLU A 72 6.75 -12.41 -19.46
CA GLU A 72 6.75 -11.80 -20.80
C GLU A 72 7.61 -10.52 -20.87
N GLY A 73 8.14 -10.01 -19.74
CA GLY A 73 9.02 -8.85 -19.72
C GLY A 73 9.67 -8.57 -18.35
N PRO A 74 10.75 -7.77 -18.26
CA PRO A 74 11.50 -7.58 -17.01
C PRO A 74 10.81 -6.63 -16.02
N VAL A 75 9.47 -6.67 -15.93
CA VAL A 75 8.69 -5.74 -15.10
C VAL A 75 8.27 -6.45 -13.83
N TYR A 76 8.85 -5.99 -12.72
CA TYR A 76 8.38 -6.34 -11.40
C TYR A 76 7.03 -5.68 -11.11
N HIS A 77 6.12 -6.41 -10.46
CA HIS A 77 4.95 -5.82 -9.83
C HIS A 77 4.50 -6.60 -8.58
N HIS A 78 3.87 -5.90 -7.65
CA HIS A 78 3.33 -6.46 -6.41
C HIS A 78 1.79 -6.53 -6.44
N HIS A 79 1.25 -7.71 -6.17
CA HIS A 79 -0.18 -7.96 -5.99
C HIS A 79 -0.57 -7.82 -4.51
N PHE A 80 -1.41 -6.85 -4.22
CA PHE A 80 -1.83 -6.56 -2.85
C PHE A 80 -3.07 -7.34 -2.47
N SER A 81 -3.11 -7.78 -1.21
CA SER A 81 -4.39 -8.01 -0.54
C SER A 81 -5.01 -6.69 -0.07
N GLN A 82 -6.33 -6.67 0.14
CA GLN A 82 -7.00 -5.49 0.72
C GLN A 82 -6.44 -5.12 2.09
N ALA A 83 -6.14 -6.11 2.94
CA ALA A 83 -5.61 -5.91 4.28
C ALA A 83 -4.22 -5.27 4.25
N GLU A 84 -3.38 -5.70 3.31
CA GLU A 84 -2.02 -5.16 3.12
C GLU A 84 -2.04 -3.72 2.65
N LEU A 85 -2.84 -3.40 1.62
CA LEU A 85 -2.99 -2.02 1.17
C LEU A 85 -3.52 -1.11 2.27
N ARG A 86 -4.54 -1.56 3.02
CA ARG A 86 -5.09 -0.82 4.16
C ARG A 86 -4.02 -0.56 5.22
N SER A 87 -3.25 -1.59 5.58
CA SER A 87 -2.16 -1.50 6.56
C SER A 87 -1.10 -0.49 6.14
N GLU A 88 -0.69 -0.48 4.87
CA GLU A 88 0.30 0.48 4.35
C GLU A 88 -0.24 1.92 4.34
N LEU A 89 -1.51 2.11 3.98
CA LEU A 89 -2.19 3.41 4.00
C LEU A 89 -2.25 3.98 5.43
N GLU A 90 -2.78 3.20 6.37
CA GLU A 90 -2.95 3.59 7.77
C GLU A 90 -1.60 3.93 8.43
N ALA A 91 -0.61 3.05 8.26
CA ALA A 91 0.74 3.28 8.79
C ALA A 91 1.45 4.48 8.15
N SER A 92 0.97 4.96 7.01
CA SER A 92 1.51 6.13 6.30
C SER A 92 0.71 7.41 6.53
N GLY A 93 -0.30 7.39 7.40
CA GLY A 93 -1.08 8.56 7.76
C GLY A 93 -2.29 8.81 6.87
N PHE A 94 -2.84 7.77 6.24
CA PHE A 94 -4.07 7.84 5.46
C PHE A 94 -5.18 6.97 6.06
N ARG A 95 -6.43 7.41 5.93
CA ARG A 95 -7.61 6.60 6.24
C ARG A 95 -8.26 6.14 4.95
N LEU A 96 -8.43 4.83 4.78
CA LEU A 96 -9.15 4.27 3.63
C LEU A 96 -10.65 4.62 3.73
N GLU A 97 -11.22 5.19 2.67
CA GLU A 97 -12.66 5.55 2.64
C GLU A 97 -13.45 4.73 1.63
N PHE A 98 -12.84 4.44 0.49
CA PHE A 98 -13.47 3.62 -0.53
C PHE A 98 -12.45 2.64 -1.10
N HIS A 99 -12.94 1.46 -1.44
CA HIS A 99 -12.12 0.41 -1.99
C HIS A 99 -12.95 -0.51 -2.87
N GLU A 100 -12.45 -0.78 -4.07
CA GLU A 100 -13.10 -1.66 -5.04
C GLU A 100 -12.05 -2.53 -5.74
N GLN A 101 -12.47 -3.73 -6.13
CA GLN A 101 -11.66 -4.70 -6.85
C GLN A 101 -12.45 -5.23 -8.05
N SER A 102 -11.88 -5.08 -9.25
CA SER A 102 -12.35 -5.76 -10.45
C SER A 102 -11.17 -6.44 -11.16
N TRP A 103 -10.69 -5.90 -12.27
CA TRP A 103 -9.49 -6.34 -12.99
C TRP A 103 -8.19 -5.83 -12.34
N PHE A 104 -8.28 -4.66 -11.71
CA PHE A 104 -7.30 -4.08 -10.80
C PHE A 104 -8.06 -3.49 -9.60
N GLY A 105 -7.33 -3.13 -8.57
CA GLY A 105 -7.90 -2.54 -7.37
C GLY A 105 -7.77 -1.03 -7.40
N TYR A 106 -8.80 -0.35 -6.90
CA TYR A 106 -8.79 1.08 -6.64
C TYR A 106 -9.12 1.35 -5.19
N ALA A 107 -8.37 2.26 -4.58
CA ALA A 107 -8.63 2.76 -3.24
C ALA A 107 -8.65 4.29 -3.25
N VAL A 108 -9.64 4.87 -2.60
CA VAL A 108 -9.64 6.28 -2.21
C VAL A 108 -9.34 6.35 -0.72
N ALA A 109 -8.29 7.08 -0.37
CA ALA A 109 -7.92 7.32 1.02
C ALA A 109 -7.81 8.81 1.28
N ARG A 110 -8.01 9.24 2.52
CA ARG A 110 -7.82 10.63 2.95
C ARG A 110 -6.59 10.79 3.80
N ALA A 111 -5.84 11.86 3.57
CA ALA A 111 -4.75 12.27 4.43
C ALA A 111 -5.29 12.55 5.85
N MET A 112 -4.87 11.80 6.85
CA MET A 112 -5.28 12.02 8.25
C MET A 112 -4.57 13.27 8.77
N GLY A 113 -5.26 14.17 9.48
CA GLY A 113 -4.60 15.29 10.17
C GLY A 113 -3.48 14.80 11.09
N GLY A 114 -2.41 15.58 11.24
CA GLY A 114 -1.52 15.35 12.38
C GLY A 114 -2.34 15.47 13.66
N MET A 115 -2.02 14.69 14.70
CA MET A 115 -2.57 14.94 16.04
C MET A 115 -2.11 16.33 16.49
N GLY A 116 -2.88 17.34 16.11
CA GLY A 116 -2.63 18.75 16.31
C GLY A 116 -3.98 19.39 16.54
N GLN A 117 -4.36 19.40 17.81
CA GLN A 117 -5.42 20.20 18.41
C GLN A 117 -6.80 20.08 17.73
N GLN A 118 -7.65 19.22 18.30
CA GLN A 118 -9.08 19.55 18.36
C GLN A 118 -9.20 20.87 19.13
N THR A 119 -9.17 22.01 18.44
CA THR A 119 -9.62 23.27 19.01
C THR A 119 -11.13 23.21 19.09
N SER A 120 -11.60 23.08 20.32
CA SER A 120 -12.90 23.50 20.81
C SER A 120 -13.27 24.86 20.22
N HIS A 121 -14.03 24.90 19.14
CA HIS A 121 -14.68 26.11 18.67
C HIS A 121 -15.94 25.74 17.88
N GLU A 122 -16.92 25.17 18.57
CA GLU A 122 -18.30 25.15 18.05
C GLU A 122 -19.35 25.08 19.17
N MET A 123 -19.13 25.80 20.30
CA MET A 123 -20.19 26.14 21.25
C MET A 123 -19.94 27.51 21.89
N ALA A 124 -20.16 28.58 21.12
CA ALA A 124 -20.37 29.92 21.66
C ALA A 124 -21.18 30.72 20.65
N GLY A 125 -22.50 30.57 20.68
CA GLY A 125 -23.38 31.30 19.78
C GLY A 125 -24.84 30.87 19.83
N ALA A 126 -25.42 30.78 21.03
CA ALA A 126 -26.88 30.81 21.23
C ALA A 126 -27.21 30.96 22.72
N VAL A 127 -27.16 32.20 23.23
CA VAL A 127 -28.14 32.73 24.21
C VAL A 127 -28.30 34.21 23.91
#